data_AF-A0A355QFT3-F1
#
_entry.id   AF-A0A355QFT3-F1
#
_cell.length_a   1.000
_cell.length_b   1.000
_cell.length_c   1.000
_cell.angle_alpha   90.00
_cell.angle_beta   90.00
_cell.angle_gamma   90.00
#
_symmetry.space_group_name_H-M   'P 1'
#
loop_
_entity.id
_entity.type
_entity.pdbx_description
1 polymer ?
#
loop_
_entity_poly.entity_id
_entity_poly.type
_entity_poly.pdbx_seq_one_letter_code
_entity_poly.pdbx_strand_id
1 'polypeptide(L)'
;MSSREQPRTPTPRTGWSGVWTVPNAISVARIACIPWFVWLLFAAEDRTAAALLLGALGATDWVDGWIARRFDQISEVGKVLDPTADRFLLLVAAPAMIIDGSVPTWFAVAALLREVLVGVAALVLAGFGARRIDVTWWGKTGTFALLFA
;
A
#
# COMPACT_ATOMS: atom_id res chain seq x y z
N MET A 1 -10.80 46.19 28.97
CA MET A 1 -9.65 45.30 28.69
C MET A 1 -10.17 43.88 28.61
N SER A 2 -10.54 43.41 27.42
CA SER A 2 -10.96 42.01 27.19
C SER A 2 -10.09 41.47 26.06
N SER A 3 -9.01 40.82 26.46
CA SER A 3 -8.10 40.12 25.56
C SER A 3 -8.85 38.91 25.01
N ARG A 4 -9.32 39.00 23.76
CA ARG A 4 -9.90 37.86 23.04
C ARG A 4 -8.78 36.85 22.81
N GLU A 5 -8.85 35.72 23.49
CA GLU A 5 -8.04 34.54 23.18
C GLU A 5 -8.38 34.10 21.75
N GLN A 6 -7.42 34.29 20.83
CA GLN A 6 -7.51 33.74 19.49
C GLN A 6 -7.41 32.21 19.60
N PRO A 7 -8.32 31.45 18.97
CA PRO A 7 -8.18 29.99 18.91
C PRO A 7 -6.87 29.67 18.21
N ARG A 8 -5.96 28.99 18.92
CA ARG A 8 -4.69 28.51 18.37
C ARG A 8 -5.02 27.56 17.23
N THR A 9 -4.92 28.02 15.99
CA THR A 9 -4.89 27.15 14.83
C THR A 9 -3.72 26.17 15.06
N PRO A 10 -3.95 24.85 15.00
CA PRO A 10 -2.85 23.90 15.07
C PRO A 10 -1.93 24.21 13.90
N THR A 11 -0.72 24.70 14.17
CA THR A 11 0.32 24.82 13.16
C THR A 11 0.61 23.41 12.66
N PRO A 12 0.52 23.13 11.35
CA PRO A 12 0.94 21.85 10.81
C PRO A 12 2.41 21.62 11.19
N ARG A 13 2.69 20.60 11.99
CA ARG A 13 4.02 20.40 12.61
C ARG A 13 5.10 19.84 11.69
N THR A 14 4.84 19.70 10.39
CA THR A 14 5.86 19.35 9.39
C THR A 14 5.53 20.02 8.05
N GLY A 15 6.33 21.01 7.68
CA GLY A 15 6.23 21.76 6.42
C GLY A 15 6.75 20.98 5.22
N TRP A 16 6.05 19.92 4.82
CA TRP A 16 6.27 19.26 3.52
C TRP A 16 4.97 19.31 2.71
N SER A 17 4.70 20.48 2.14
CA SER A 17 3.69 20.71 1.11
C SER A 17 4.19 20.32 -0.29
N GLY A 18 5.03 19.28 -0.36
CA GLY A 18 5.62 18.79 -1.60
C GLY A 18 4.88 17.55 -2.07
N VAL A 19 4.43 17.55 -3.32
CA VAL A 19 3.87 16.36 -4.01
C VAL A 19 4.88 15.19 -4.01
N TRP A 20 6.17 15.50 -3.86
CA TRP A 20 7.28 14.57 -3.77
C TRP A 20 7.63 14.24 -2.32
N THR A 21 7.09 13.13 -1.83
CA THR A 21 7.53 12.46 -0.58
C THR A 21 8.17 11.12 -0.94
N VAL A 22 9.04 10.58 -0.08
CA VAL A 22 9.70 9.27 -0.30
C VAL A 22 8.68 8.16 -0.65
N PRO A 23 7.52 8.04 0.04
CA PRO A 23 6.49 7.05 -0.31
C PRO A 23 5.87 7.27 -1.70
N ASN A 24 5.73 8.53 -2.13
CA ASN A 24 5.20 8.86 -3.46
C ASN A 24 6.18 8.47 -4.56
N ALA A 25 7.48 8.70 -4.36
CA ALA A 25 8.51 8.29 -5.32
C ALA A 25 8.52 6.76 -5.50
N ILE A 26 8.30 6.01 -4.42
CA ILE A 26 8.28 4.55 -4.47
C ILE A 26 7.00 4.02 -5.10
N SER A 27 5.85 4.64 -4.83
CA SER A 27 4.60 4.35 -5.56
C SER A 27 4.76 4.55 -7.07
N VAL A 28 5.42 5.65 -7.49
CA VAL A 28 5.71 5.92 -8.91
C VAL A 28 6.69 4.91 -9.49
N ALA A 29 7.74 4.57 -8.75
CA ALA A 29 8.69 3.52 -9.14
C ALA A 29 7.97 2.17 -9.32
N ARG A 30 7.05 1.81 -8.42
CA ARG A 30 6.26 0.58 -8.48
C ARG A 30 5.44 0.52 -9.76
N ILE A 31 4.74 1.60 -10.11
CA ILE A 31 3.98 1.70 -11.36
C ILE A 31 4.90 1.55 -12.58
N ALA A 32 6.07 2.18 -12.56
CA ALA A 32 7.06 2.06 -13.64
C ALA A 32 7.64 0.64 -13.76
N CYS A 33 7.73 -0.11 -12.66
CA CYS A 33 8.20 -1.50 -12.66
C CYS A 33 7.17 -2.51 -13.18
N ILE A 34 5.87 -2.17 -13.28
CA ILE A 34 4.83 -3.06 -13.82
C ILE A 34 5.15 -3.54 -15.26
N PRO A 35 5.39 -2.65 -16.24
CA PRO A 35 5.73 -3.09 -17.60
C PRO A 35 7.06 -3.87 -17.65
N TRP A 36 8.01 -3.53 -16.77
CA TRP A 36 9.28 -4.25 -16.66
C TRP A 36 9.08 -5.67 -16.16
N PHE A 37 8.24 -5.88 -15.14
CA PHE A 37 7.87 -7.20 -14.64
C PHE A 37 7.22 -8.06 -15.73
N VAL A 38 6.26 -7.50 -16.48
CA VAL A 38 5.58 -8.21 -17.58
C VAL A 38 6.58 -8.58 -18.67
N TRP A 39 7.51 -7.68 -19.01
CA TRP A 39 8.57 -7.96 -19.99
C TRP A 39 9.52 -9.07 -19.52
N LEU A 40 9.95 -9.06 -18.25
CA LEU A 40 10.78 -10.14 -17.69
C LEU A 40 10.09 -11.50 -17.76
N LEU A 41 8.80 -11.52 -17.41
CA LEU A 41 8.04 -12.76 -17.33
C LEU A 41 7.76 -13.37 -18.71
N PHE A 42 7.38 -12.56 -19.70
CA PHE A 42 6.93 -13.06 -21.01
C PHE A 42 7.95 -12.95 -22.14
N ALA A 43 8.82 -11.94 -22.13
CA ALA A 43 9.78 -11.72 -23.21
C ALA A 43 11.16 -12.30 -22.88
N ALA A 44 11.62 -12.15 -21.64
CA ALA A 44 12.87 -12.75 -21.19
C ALA A 44 12.70 -14.18 -20.66
N GLU A 45 11.46 -14.61 -20.38
CA GLU A 45 11.10 -15.89 -19.73
C GLU A 45 11.87 -16.16 -18.42
N ASP A 46 12.42 -15.11 -17.80
CA ASP A 46 13.21 -15.21 -16.57
C ASP A 46 12.30 -15.04 -15.34
N ARG A 47 11.69 -16.17 -14.98
CA ARG A 47 10.82 -16.28 -13.80
C ARG A 47 11.54 -15.92 -12.50
N THR A 48 12.84 -16.18 -12.41
CA THR A 48 13.61 -15.91 -11.19
C THR A 48 13.80 -14.41 -11.01
N ALA A 49 14.21 -13.70 -12.06
CA ALA A 49 14.34 -12.26 -12.03
C ALA A 49 12.99 -11.56 -11.82
N ALA A 50 11.91 -12.06 -12.43
CA ALA A 50 10.55 -11.55 -12.20
C ALA A 50 10.11 -11.72 -10.73
N ALA A 51 10.36 -12.89 -10.13
CA ALA A 51 10.05 -13.16 -8.74
C ALA A 51 10.89 -12.31 -7.77
N LEU A 52 12.19 -12.14 -8.05
CA LEU A 52 13.08 -11.27 -7.26
C LEU A 52 12.62 -9.81 -7.32
N LEU A 53 12.24 -9.32 -8.50
CA LEU A 53 11.71 -7.98 -8.67
C LEU A 53 10.42 -7.79 -7.87
N LEU A 54 9.47 -8.72 -7.98
CA LEU A 54 8.21 -8.65 -7.26
C LEU A 54 8.42 -8.71 -5.73
N GLY A 55 9.33 -9.57 -5.27
CA GLY A 55 9.74 -9.66 -3.87
C GLY A 55 10.40 -8.38 -3.35
N ALA A 56 11.29 -7.78 -4.14
CA ALA A 56 11.93 -6.51 -3.80
C ALA A 56 10.92 -5.36 -3.72
N LEU A 57 9.97 -5.30 -4.66
CA LEU A 57 8.89 -4.30 -4.64
C LEU A 57 8.03 -4.45 -3.39
N GLY A 58 7.58 -5.66 -3.07
CA GLY A 58 6.79 -5.90 -1.85
C GLY A 58 7.55 -5.60 -0.56
N ALA A 59 8.87 -5.86 -0.53
CA ALA A 59 9.71 -5.51 0.61
C ALA A 59 9.86 -3.99 0.78
N THR A 60 9.97 -3.25 -0.32
CA THR A 60 10.14 -1.78 -0.30
C THR A 60 8.91 -1.11 0.32
N ASP A 61 7.71 -1.58 -0.02
CA ASP A 61 6.45 -1.07 0.55
C ASP A 61 6.36 -1.26 2.06
N TRP A 62 6.85 -2.39 2.55
CA TRP A 62 6.86 -2.65 3.98
C TRP A 62 7.83 -1.72 4.71
N VAL A 63 9.00 -1.49 4.11
CA VAL A 63 10.02 -0.57 4.62
C VAL A 63 9.49 0.86 4.61
N ASP A 64 8.85 1.32 3.54
CA ASP A 64 8.28 2.67 3.47
C ASP A 64 7.11 2.86 4.40
N GLY A 65 6.24 1.85 4.51
CA GLY A 65 5.17 1.86 5.49
C GLY A 65 5.72 1.93 6.92
N TRP A 66 6.88 1.33 7.18
CA TRP A 66 7.57 1.44 8.48
C TRP A 66 8.20 2.82 8.70
N ILE A 67 8.89 3.37 7.69
CA ILE A 67 9.51 4.71 7.73
C ILE A 67 8.45 5.80 7.86
N ALA A 68 7.39 5.79 7.03
CA ALA A 68 6.31 6.76 7.07
C ALA A 68 5.63 6.82 8.44
N ARG A 69 5.47 5.65 9.11
CA ARG A 69 4.94 5.56 10.48
C ARG A 69 5.93 6.06 11.54
N ARG A 70 7.24 5.92 11.33
CA ARG A 70 8.27 6.31 12.29
C ARG A 70 8.62 7.80 12.25
N PHE A 71 8.45 8.43 11.07
CA PHE A 71 8.80 9.82 10.81
C PHE A 71 7.59 10.76 10.67
N ASP A 72 6.36 10.27 10.84
CA ASP A 72 5.10 11.04 10.74
C ASP A 72 4.94 11.81 9.41
N GLN A 73 5.65 11.36 8.37
CA GLN A 73 5.65 11.97 7.03
C GLN A 73 4.53 11.39 6.18
N ILE A 74 3.29 11.66 6.56
CA ILE A 74 2.12 11.13 5.85
C ILE A 74 1.48 12.25 5.01
N SER A 75 1.66 12.20 3.69
CA SER A 75 1.00 13.14 2.77
C SER A 75 -0.43 12.66 2.43
N GLU A 76 -1.38 13.59 2.28
CA GLU A 76 -2.77 13.24 1.89
C GLU A 76 -2.84 12.60 0.50
N VAL A 77 -1.93 12.96 -0.41
CA VAL A 77 -1.83 12.36 -1.76
C VAL A 77 -1.27 10.93 -1.68
N GLY A 78 -0.23 10.71 -0.88
CA GLY A 78 0.38 9.39 -0.69
C GLY A 78 -0.59 8.37 -0.07
N LYS A 79 -1.50 8.81 0.82
CA LYS A 79 -2.55 7.95 1.41
C LYS A 79 -3.46 7.30 0.37
N VAL A 80 -3.63 7.92 -0.80
CA VAL A 80 -4.47 7.40 -1.89
C VAL A 80 -3.61 6.71 -2.95
N LEU A 81 -2.45 7.30 -3.27
CA LEU A 81 -1.59 6.78 -4.35
C LEU A 81 -0.97 5.42 -3.99
N ASP A 82 -0.51 5.24 -2.76
CA ASP A 82 0.15 4.02 -2.33
C ASP A 82 -0.74 2.76 -2.42
N PRO A 83 -1.97 2.73 -1.85
CA PRO A 83 -2.88 1.60 -2.02
C PRO A 83 -3.40 1.45 -3.45
N THR A 84 -3.39 2.52 -4.26
CA THR A 84 -3.77 2.42 -5.67
C THR A 84 -2.67 1.74 -6.49
N ALA A 85 -1.42 2.15 -6.32
CA ALA A 85 -0.27 1.57 -6.99
C ALA A 85 -0.09 0.09 -6.64
N ASP A 86 -0.27 -0.27 -5.37
CA ASP A 86 -0.23 -1.67 -4.91
C ASP A 86 -1.32 -2.53 -5.58
N ARG A 87 -2.56 -2.03 -5.64
CA ARG A 87 -3.65 -2.70 -6.35
C ARG A 87 -3.37 -2.89 -7.83
N PHE A 88 -2.81 -1.89 -8.50
CA PHE A 88 -2.43 -2.02 -9.91
C PHE A 88 -1.35 -3.08 -10.10
N LEU A 89 -0.34 -3.11 -9.23
CA LEU A 89 0.69 -4.14 -9.27
C LEU A 89 0.07 -5.54 -9.13
N LEU A 90 -0.78 -5.76 -8.12
CA LEU A 90 -1.45 -7.04 -7.92
C LEU A 90 -2.35 -7.43 -9.09
N LEU A 91 -3.14 -6.48 -9.61
CA LEU A 91 -4.09 -6.70 -10.70
C LEU A 91 -3.40 -7.04 -12.03
N VAL A 92 -2.15 -6.60 -12.23
CA VAL A 92 -1.35 -6.98 -13.39
C VAL A 92 -0.52 -8.24 -13.12
N ALA A 93 0.12 -8.34 -11.96
CA ALA A 93 1.00 -9.45 -11.63
C ALA A 93 0.24 -10.77 -11.47
N ALA A 94 -0.94 -10.78 -10.86
CA ALA A 94 -1.68 -12.03 -10.63
C ALA A 94 -2.15 -12.70 -11.93
N PRO A 95 -2.79 -12.01 -12.90
CA PRO A 95 -3.09 -12.61 -14.20
C PRO A 95 -1.84 -13.01 -14.98
N ALA A 96 -0.78 -12.20 -14.94
CA ALA A 96 0.48 -12.51 -15.62
C ALA A 96 1.09 -13.83 -15.10
N MET A 97 1.11 -14.03 -13.78
CA MET A 97 1.58 -15.28 -13.16
C MET A 97 0.67 -16.48 -13.43
N ILE A 98 -0.64 -16.26 -13.58
CA ILE A 98 -1.60 -17.32 -14.00
C ILE A 98 -1.30 -17.79 -15.42
N ILE A 99 -1.02 -16.86 -16.35
CA ILE A 99 -0.75 -17.17 -17.76
C ILE A 99 0.60 -17.88 -17.92
N ASP A 100 1.64 -17.39 -17.25
CA ASP A 100 2.97 -18.04 -17.29
C ASP A 100 3.01 -19.36 -16.50
N GLY A 101 2.09 -19.58 -15.57
CA GLY A 101 2.04 -20.80 -14.75
C GLY A 101 3.08 -20.82 -13.62
N SER A 102 3.72 -19.69 -13.32
CA SER A 102 4.69 -19.54 -12.22
C SER A 102 4.10 -19.82 -10.83
N VAL A 103 2.79 -19.63 -10.65
CA VAL A 103 2.11 -19.79 -9.36
C VAL A 103 0.84 -20.62 -9.54
N PRO A 104 0.47 -21.49 -8.57
CA PRO A 104 -0.80 -22.21 -8.63
C PRO A 104 -1.97 -21.25 -8.83
N THR A 105 -2.83 -21.54 -9.81
CA THR A 105 -3.94 -20.65 -10.20
C THR A 105 -4.87 -20.34 -9.03
N TRP A 106 -5.13 -21.32 -8.15
CA TRP A 106 -5.94 -21.15 -6.95
C TRP A 106 -5.36 -20.08 -6.00
N PHE A 107 -4.03 -19.99 -5.88
CA PHE A 107 -3.36 -19.03 -5.01
C PHE A 107 -3.48 -17.61 -5.57
N ALA A 108 -3.24 -17.44 -6.87
CA ALA A 108 -3.38 -16.15 -7.54
C ALA A 108 -4.84 -15.65 -7.50
N VAL A 109 -5.82 -16.54 -7.73
CA VAL A 109 -7.25 -16.23 -7.61
C VAL A 109 -7.63 -15.87 -6.18
N ALA A 110 -7.14 -16.60 -5.17
CA ALA A 110 -7.37 -16.28 -3.77
C ALA A 110 -6.80 -14.91 -3.38
N ALA A 111 -5.60 -14.57 -3.88
CA ALA A 111 -4.98 -13.26 -3.65
C ALA A 111 -5.81 -12.11 -4.27
N LEU A 112 -6.27 -12.28 -5.52
CA LEU A 112 -7.16 -11.31 -6.17
C LEU A 112 -8.50 -11.17 -5.43
N LEU A 113 -9.11 -12.29 -5.03
CA LEU A 113 -10.36 -12.29 -4.28
C LEU A 113 -10.22 -11.55 -2.96
N ARG A 114 -9.13 -11.81 -2.21
CA ARG A 114 -8.82 -11.08 -0.97
C ARG A 114 -8.75 -9.58 -1.23
N GLU A 115 -8.07 -9.14 -2.28
CA GLU A 115 -7.93 -7.70 -2.57
C GLU A 115 -9.27 -7.07 -2.92
N VAL A 116 -10.10 -7.76 -3.71
CA VAL A 116 -11.46 -7.31 -4.01
C VAL A 116 -12.30 -7.22 -2.73
N LEU A 117 -12.25 -8.22 -1.86
CA LEU A 117 -12.99 -8.22 -0.60
C LEU A 117 -12.57 -7.06 0.31
N VAL A 118 -11.26 -6.80 0.43
CA VAL A 118 -10.74 -5.66 1.20
C VAL A 118 -11.17 -4.33 0.56
N GLY A 119 -11.10 -4.22 -0.76
CA GLY A 119 -11.55 -3.04 -1.50
C GLY A 119 -13.04 -2.76 -1.32
N VAL A 120 -13.88 -3.78 -1.46
CA VAL A 120 -15.32 -3.69 -1.24
C VAL A 120 -15.64 -3.33 0.21
N ALA A 121 -15.00 -3.99 1.18
CA ALA A 121 -15.17 -3.65 2.59
C ALA A 121 -14.82 -2.18 2.86
N ALA A 122 -13.72 -1.68 2.30
CA ALA A 122 -13.33 -0.28 2.42
C ALA A 122 -14.36 0.68 1.79
N LEU A 123 -14.89 0.36 0.60
CA LEU A 123 -15.91 1.16 -0.08
C LEU A 123 -17.24 1.18 0.69
N VAL A 124 -17.67 0.02 1.18
CA VAL A 124 -18.90 -0.11 1.99
C VAL A 124 -18.76 0.71 3.27
N LEU A 125 -17.62 0.64 3.95
CA LEU A 125 -17.34 1.42 5.16
C LEU A 125 -17.35 2.93 4.88
N ALA A 126 -16.78 3.35 3.74
CA ALA A 126 -16.81 4.74 3.30
C ALA A 126 -18.25 5.21 2.98
N GLY A 127 -19.06 4.36 2.36
CA GLY A 127 -20.46 4.63 2.03
C GLY A 127 -21.38 4.75 3.26
N PHE A 128 -21.11 4.00 4.32
CA PHE A 128 -21.85 4.10 5.59
C PHE A 128 -21.48 5.34 6.43
N GLY A 129 -20.62 6.24 5.94
CA GLY A 129 -20.22 7.44 6.66
C GLY A 129 -19.40 7.14 7.92
N ALA A 130 -18.89 5.90 8.06
CA ALA A 130 -17.97 5.55 9.11
C ALA A 130 -16.67 6.33 8.88
N ARG A 131 -16.53 7.42 9.64
CA ARG A 131 -15.28 8.15 9.82
C ARG A 131 -14.24 7.10 10.21
N ARG A 132 -13.31 6.82 9.29
CA ARG A 132 -12.16 5.90 9.38
C ARG A 132 -12.20 5.07 10.66
N ILE A 133 -12.49 3.76 10.57
CA ILE A 133 -12.10 2.88 11.66
C ILE A 133 -10.57 2.99 11.74
N ASP A 134 -10.11 3.88 12.62
CA ASP A 134 -8.75 3.91 13.08
C ASP A 134 -8.54 2.53 13.67
N VAL A 135 -7.79 1.70 12.93
CA VAL A 135 -7.34 0.41 13.43
C VAL A 135 -6.42 0.75 14.60
N THR A 136 -7.04 0.88 15.76
CA THR A 136 -6.39 1.28 16.99
C THR A 136 -5.39 0.17 17.30
N TRP A 137 -4.17 0.57 17.67
CA TRP A 137 -3.00 -0.28 17.88
C TRP A 137 -3.26 -1.62 18.60
N TRP A 138 -4.26 -1.64 19.48
CA TRP A 138 -4.74 -2.80 20.22
C TRP A 138 -5.15 -3.98 19.34
N GLY A 139 -5.66 -3.76 18.12
CA GLY A 139 -6.07 -4.83 17.21
C GLY A 139 -4.89 -5.64 16.65
N LYS A 140 -3.76 -4.97 16.33
CA LYS A 140 -2.56 -5.63 15.80
C LYS A 140 -1.71 -6.30 16.88
N THR A 141 -1.65 -5.70 18.09
CA THR A 141 -0.94 -6.31 19.22
C THR A 141 -1.66 -7.54 19.77
N GLY A 142 -3.00 -7.54 19.75
CA GLY A 142 -3.78 -8.73 20.12
C GLY A 142 -3.49 -9.94 19.25
N THR A 143 -3.36 -9.78 17.93
CA THR A 143 -3.01 -10.89 17.03
C THR A 143 -1.59 -11.38 17.24
N PHE A 144 -0.62 -10.49 17.51
CA PHE A 144 0.75 -10.91 17.85
C PHE A 144 0.82 -11.66 19.18
N ALA A 145 0.02 -11.27 20.18
CA ALA A 145 -0.08 -11.98 21.45
C ALA A 145 -0.71 -13.38 21.29
N LEU A 146 -1.70 -13.52 20.41
CA LEU A 146 -2.32 -14.81 20.07
C LEU A 146 -1.40 -15.74 19.30
N LEU A 147 -0.46 -15.22 18.50
CA LEU A 147 0.53 -16.04 17.80
C LEU A 147 1.68 -16.49 18.71
N PHE A 148 1.82 -15.88 19.89
CA PHE A 148 2.85 -16.19 20.88
C PHE A 148 2.32 -16.99 22.08
N ALA A 149 1.01 -17.19 22.19
CA ALA A 149 0.34 -18.01 23.21
C ALA A 149 0.05 -19.41 22.67
#